data_AF-A0A077QNI4-F1
#
_entry.id   AF-A0A077QNI4-F1
#
_cell.length_a   1.000
_cell.length_b   1.000
_cell.length_c   1.000
_cell.angle_alpha   90.00
_cell.angle_beta   90.00
_cell.angle_gamma   90.00
#
_symmetry.space_group_name_H-M   'P 1'
#
loop_
_entity.id
_entity.type
_entity.pdbx_description
1 polymer ?
#
loop_
_entity_poly.entity_id
_entity_poly.type
_entity_poly.pdbx_seq_one_letter_code
_entity_poly.pdbx_strand_id
1 'polypeptide(L)' 'MAIRKRSKTQQGYAGMTIPQGLSLERNEVADYTNVCKHLSNFKRIGDQILMPLNRKQRRLAKKLNIEITEVK' A
#
# COMPACT_ATOMS: atom_id res chain seq x y z
N MET A 1 5.83 26.65 26.27
CA MET A 1 6.30 25.25 26.15
C MET A 1 5.78 24.67 24.83
N ALA A 2 6.66 24.28 23.91
CA ALA A 2 6.22 23.57 22.70
C ALA A 2 5.76 22.17 23.09
N ILE A 3 4.47 21.86 22.88
CA ILE A 3 3.94 20.50 23.07
C ILE A 3 4.78 19.56 22.20
N ARG A 4 5.53 18.65 22.81
CA ARG A 4 6.33 17.65 22.08
C ARG A 4 5.37 16.86 21.18
N LYS A 5 5.41 17.10 19.87
CA LYS A 5 4.65 16.33 18.90
C LYS A 5 5.16 14.88 18.95
N ARG A 6 4.28 13.95 19.33
CA ARG A 6 4.54 12.51 19.26
C ARG A 6 4.90 12.12 17.82
N SER A 7 5.69 11.08 17.63
CA SER A 7 5.96 10.56 16.28
C SER A 7 4.67 10.07 15.63
N LYS A 8 4.57 10.04 14.29
CA LYS A 8 3.37 9.55 13.59
C LYS A 8 3.00 8.12 14.01
N THR A 9 4.01 7.29 14.24
CA THR A 9 3.87 5.93 14.76
C THR A 9 3.26 5.93 16.17
N GLN A 10 3.80 6.76 17.07
CA GLN A 10 3.30 6.86 18.44
C GLN A 10 1.90 7.48 18.53
N GLN A 11 1.55 8.37 17.60
CA GLN A 11 0.17 8.89 17.48
C GLN A 11 -0.81 7.81 17.03
N GLY A 12 -0.40 6.94 16.09
CA GLY A 12 -1.22 5.84 15.59
C GLY A 12 -1.51 4.78 16.66
N TYR A 13 -0.53 4.47 17.51
CA TYR A 13 -0.70 3.48 18.60
C TYR A 13 -1.34 4.04 19.87
N ALA A 14 -1.41 5.37 20.03
CA ALA A 14 -1.95 5.98 21.24
C ALA A 14 -3.47 5.73 21.34
N GLY A 15 -3.88 4.95 22.34
CA GLY A 15 -5.28 4.58 22.56
C GLY A 15 -5.70 3.28 21.87
N MET A 16 -4.78 2.58 21.20
CA MET A 16 -5.03 1.24 20.67
C MET A 16 -4.99 0.19 21.78
N THR A 17 -5.90 -0.78 21.70
CA THR A 17 -5.85 -1.96 22.57
C THR A 17 -4.87 -3.00 22.03
N ILE A 18 -4.35 -3.87 22.91
CA ILE A 18 -3.39 -4.93 22.53
C ILE A 18 -3.89 -5.78 21.35
N PRO A 19 -5.17 -6.22 21.29
CA PRO A 19 -5.69 -6.96 20.15
C PRO A 19 -5.68 -6.17 18.83
N GLN A 20 -5.96 -4.86 18.87
CA GLN A 20 -5.90 -4.01 17.68
C GLN A 20 -4.45 -3.82 17.21
N GLY A 21 -3.50 -3.82 18.14
CA GLY A 21 -2.06 -3.82 17.85
C GLY A 21 -1.59 -5.12 17.21
N LEU A 22 -2.07 -6.27 17.69
CA LEU A 22 -1.77 -7.58 17.10
C LEU A 22 -2.36 -7.73 15.69
N SER A 23 -3.55 -7.20 15.43
CA SER A 23 -4.13 -7.19 14.08
C SER A 23 -3.41 -6.26 13.09
N LEU A 24 -2.56 -5.34 13.58
CA LEU A 24 -1.68 -4.52 12.73
C LEU A 24 -0.40 -5.26 12.32
N GLU A 25 -0.14 -6.44 12.89
CA GLU A 25 0.99 -7.24 12.45
C GLU A 25 0.84 -7.63 10.99
N ARG A 26 1.97 -7.61 10.29
CA ARG A 26 2.02 -7.93 8.86
C ARG A 26 1.72 -9.41 8.67
N ASN A 27 0.58 -9.72 8.06
CA ASN A 27 0.29 -11.06 7.60
C ASN A 27 0.62 -11.15 6.11
N GLU A 28 1.87 -11.51 5.80
CA GLU A 28 2.40 -11.51 4.43
C GLU A 28 1.56 -12.39 3.48
N VAL A 29 1.04 -13.51 3.97
CA VAL A 29 0.22 -14.44 3.18
C VAL A 29 -1.15 -13.82 2.87
N ALA A 30 -1.80 -13.22 3.87
CA ALA A 30 -3.08 -12.55 3.68
C ALA A 30 -2.91 -11.33 2.76
N ASP A 31 -1.85 -10.54 2.94
CA ASP A 31 -1.55 -9.37 2.11
C ASP A 31 -1.32 -9.78 0.64
N TYR A 32 -0.50 -10.80 0.40
CA TYR A 32 -0.26 -11.33 -0.94
C TYR A 32 -1.55 -11.82 -1.60
N THR A 33 -2.34 -12.64 -0.90
CA THR A 33 -3.59 -13.18 -1.46
C THR A 33 -4.61 -12.09 -1.76
N ASN A 34 -4.70 -11.06 -0.93
CA ASN A 34 -5.57 -9.90 -1.17
C ASN A 34 -5.12 -9.08 -2.38
N VAL A 35 -3.81 -8.88 -2.54
CA VAL A 35 -3.25 -8.21 -3.72
C VAL A 35 -3.57 -9.01 -4.99
N CYS A 36 -3.37 -10.33 -4.99
CA CYS A 36 -3.70 -11.18 -6.13
C CYS A 36 -5.19 -11.13 -6.50
N LYS A 37 -6.09 -11.20 -5.50
CA LYS A 37 -7.55 -11.07 -5.69
C LYS A 37 -7.95 -9.69 -6.23
N HIS A 38 -7.24 -8.64 -5.84
CA HIS A 38 -7.50 -7.32 -6.38
C HIS A 38 -7.04 -7.22 -7.84
N LEU A 39 -5.84 -7.74 -8.13
CA LEU A 39 -5.23 -7.70 -9.45
C LEU A 39 -5.98 -8.53 -10.50
N SER A 40 -6.69 -9.58 -10.10
CA SER A 40 -7.51 -10.39 -11.01
C SER A 40 -8.66 -9.63 -11.68
N ASN A 41 -9.04 -8.45 -11.16
CA ASN A 41 -10.07 -7.61 -11.76
C ASN A 41 -9.58 -6.82 -12.99
N PHE A 42 -8.27 -6.79 -13.23
CA PHE A 42 -7.68 -6.01 -14.31
C PHE A 42 -7.28 -6.89 -15.48
N LYS A 43 -7.33 -6.33 -16.69
CA LYS A 43 -6.92 -7.03 -17.90
C LYS A 43 -5.41 -7.26 -17.86
N ARG A 44 -5.01 -8.53 -18.04
CA ARG A 44 -3.62 -8.94 -18.14
C ARG A 44 -3.25 -9.17 -19.61
N ILE A 45 -2.12 -8.62 -20.03
CA ILE A 45 -1.55 -8.79 -21.37
C ILE A 45 -0.14 -9.34 -21.16
N GLY A 46 0.01 -10.68 -21.24
CA GLY A 46 1.25 -11.36 -20.88
C GLY A 46 1.66 -11.09 -19.42
N ASP A 47 2.84 -10.51 -19.24
CA ASP A 47 3.36 -10.13 -17.93
C ASP A 47 2.96 -8.71 -17.50
N GLN A 48 2.21 -7.99 -18.33
CA GLN A 48 1.74 -6.64 -18.03
C GLN A 48 0.29 -6.65 -17.55
N ILE A 49 -0.04 -5.70 -16.67
CA ILE A 49 -1.39 -5.49 -16.15
C ILE A 49 -1.83 -4.07 -16.50
N LEU A 50 -3.01 -3.96 -17.09
CA LEU A 50 -3.62 -2.68 -17.41
C LEU A 50 -4.54 -2.26 -16.26
N MET A 51 -4.07 -1.33 -15.43
CA MET A 51 -4.83 -0.82 -14.29
C MET A 51 -4.77 0.70 -14.17
N PRO A 52 -5.84 1.35 -13.66
CA PRO A 52 -5.80 2.76 -13.36
C PRO A 52 -4.88 3.02 -12.16
N LEU A 53 -3.84 3.82 -12.37
CA LEU A 53 -2.93 4.23 -11.30
C LEU A 53 -3.37 5.56 -10.68
N ASN A 54 -3.17 5.71 -9.37
CA ASN A 54 -3.29 7.00 -8.70
C ASN A 54 -1.95 7.78 -8.70
N ARG A 55 -1.99 9.08 -8.35
CA ARG A 55 -0.79 9.95 -8.35
C ARG A 55 0.33 9.42 -7.45
N LYS A 56 -0.01 8.80 -6.31
CA LYS A 56 0.99 8.27 -5.37
C LYS A 56 1.68 7.03 -5.94
N GLN A 57 0.91 6.12 -6.54
CA GLN A 57 1.42 4.93 -7.22
C GLN A 57 2.34 5.31 -8.39
N ARG A 58 1.93 6.26 -9.25
CA ARG A 58 2.78 6.78 -10.34
C ARG A 58 4.11 7.35 -9.82
N ARG A 59 4.08 8.13 -8.73
CA ARG A 59 5.29 8.68 -8.10
C ARG A 59 6.19 7.58 -7.55
N LEU A 60 5.61 6.56 -6.93
CA LEU A 60 6.35 5.43 -6.39
C LEU A 60 7.02 4.64 -7.51
N ALA A 61 6.30 4.33 -8.59
CA ALA A 61 6.84 3.67 -9.76
C ALA A 61 8.03 4.43 -10.36
N LYS A 62 7.91 5.77 -10.51
CA LYS A 62 9.04 6.61 -10.94
C LYS A 62 10.23 6.52 -10.00
N LYS A 63 10.01 6.50 -8.67
CA LYS A 63 11.09 6.35 -7.68
C LYS A 63 11.78 4.98 -7.78
N LEU A 64 11.01 3.94 -8.10
CA LEU A 64 11.49 2.57 -8.26
C LEU A 64 12.00 2.26 -9.68
N ASN A 65 12.04 3.25 -10.57
CA ASN A 65 12.39 3.09 -11.99
C ASN A 65 11.57 2.02 -12.72
N ILE A 66 10.27 1.91 -12.38
CA ILE A 66 9.33 1.05 -13.08
C ILE A 66 8.77 1.82 -14.27
N GLU A 67 8.89 1.26 -15.48
CA GLU A 67 8.31 1.84 -16.69
C GLU A 67 6.78 1.73 -16.67
N ILE A 68 6.11 2.84 -16.99
CA ILE A 68 4.65 2.91 -17.12
C ILE A 68 4.33 3.38 -18.53
N THR A 69 3.62 2.55 -19.29
CA THR A 69 3.07 2.90 -20.61
C THR A 69 1.61 3.32 -20.46
N GLU A 70 1.27 4.52 -20.93
CA GLU A 70 -0.13 4.96 -21.00
C GLU A 70 -0.81 4.27 -22.19
N VAL A 71 -1.91 3.57 -21.92
CA VAL A 71 -2.75 2.97 -22.96
C VAL A 71 -3.89 3.94 -23.24
N LYS A 72 -4.05 4.31 -24.52
CA LYS A 72 -5.13 5.18 -25.02
C LYS A 72 -6.43 4.42 -25.22
#